data_AF-K2C8B3-F1
#
_entry.id   AF-K2C8B3-F1
#
_cell.length_a   1.000
_cell.length_b   1.000
_cell.length_c   1.000
_cell.angle_alpha   90.00
_cell.angle_beta   90.00
_cell.angle_gamma   90.00
#
_symmetry.space_group_name_H-M   'P 1'
#
loop_
_entity.id
_entity.type
_entity.pdbx_description
1 polymer ?
#
loop_
_entity_poly.entity_id
_entity_poly.type
_entity_poly.pdbx_seq_one_letter_code
_entity_poly.pdbx_strand_id
1 'polypeptide(L)'
;MPATNVVQQIEGLYKIIPLKIFRRTPGVSFDCLSVKELPRIDAIDRVIHVGGAVSPGPVGDVERPWYMHPCQADNLMVLSGERHVEIYTKQHGLVVKVDVTADKIVIDGELAYDGPGMLVWPCNVFHRIRSCQKKGSTSVNFAVHYDGFNIRTNFNVYDLNTETGEYKVIREGYLDQSAG
;
A
#
# COMPACT_ATOMS: atom_id res chain seq x y z
N MET A 1 0.66 -25.86 4.80
CA MET A 1 0.47 -24.42 5.11
C MET A 1 -1.02 -24.21 5.31
N PRO A 2 -1.53 -23.66 6.43
CA PRO A 2 -2.95 -23.37 6.50
C PRO A 2 -3.23 -22.20 5.55
N ALA A 3 -4.33 -22.31 4.81
CA ALA A 3 -4.70 -21.43 3.72
C ALA A 3 -4.71 -19.96 4.16
N THR A 4 -3.91 -19.14 3.49
CA THR A 4 -4.09 -17.69 3.39
C THR A 4 -5.51 -17.46 2.89
N ASN A 5 -6.35 -16.74 3.64
CA ASN A 5 -7.73 -16.41 3.23
C ASN A 5 -7.73 -15.34 2.13
N VAL A 6 -6.85 -15.41 1.14
CA VAL A 6 -6.74 -14.42 0.08
C VAL A 6 -8.03 -14.43 -0.75
N VAL A 7 -8.73 -13.31 -0.79
CA VAL A 7 -10.01 -13.17 -1.51
C VAL A 7 -9.81 -12.76 -2.97
N GLN A 8 -8.69 -12.08 -3.26
CA GLN A 8 -8.28 -11.70 -4.62
C GLN A 8 -6.77 -11.48 -4.66
N GLN A 9 -6.14 -11.87 -5.76
CA GLN A 9 -4.71 -11.70 -5.97
C GLN A 9 -4.36 -11.61 -7.45
N ILE A 10 -3.38 -10.76 -7.75
CA ILE A 10 -2.57 -10.83 -8.96
C ILE A 10 -1.13 -11.07 -8.50
N GLU A 11 -0.58 -12.24 -8.83
CA GLU A 11 0.74 -12.64 -8.36
C GLU A 11 1.83 -11.67 -8.82
N GLY A 12 2.71 -11.28 -7.88
CA GLY A 12 3.74 -10.27 -8.13
C GLY A 12 3.23 -8.81 -8.16
N LEU A 13 1.93 -8.55 -7.96
CA LEU A 13 1.38 -7.19 -7.98
C LEU A 13 0.65 -6.82 -6.69
N TYR A 14 -0.42 -7.55 -6.34
CA TYR A 14 -1.13 -7.33 -5.08
C TYR A 14 -1.89 -8.58 -4.62
N LYS A 15 -2.27 -8.60 -3.34
CA LYS A 15 -3.31 -9.49 -2.81
C LYS A 15 -4.15 -8.77 -1.77
N ILE A 16 -5.37 -9.25 -1.57
CA ILE A 16 -6.27 -8.81 -0.51
C ILE A 16 -6.36 -9.90 0.56
N ILE A 17 -6.05 -9.53 1.81
CA ILE A 17 -6.21 -10.40 2.97
C ILE A 17 -7.39 -9.87 3.81
N PRO A 18 -8.48 -10.62 3.97
CA PRO A 18 -9.60 -10.25 4.82
C PRO A 18 -9.21 -10.35 6.29
N LEU A 19 -9.68 -9.41 7.10
CA LEU A 19 -9.62 -9.55 8.55
C LEU A 19 -10.75 -10.48 9.00
N LYS A 20 -10.48 -11.25 10.06
CA LYS A 20 -11.50 -12.05 10.71
C LYS A 20 -12.42 -11.15 11.53
N ILE A 21 -13.69 -11.13 11.19
CA ILE A 21 -14.71 -10.48 12.02
C ILE A 21 -14.76 -11.21 13.37
N PHE A 22 -14.43 -10.49 14.45
CA PHE A 22 -14.51 -11.02 15.81
C PHE A 22 -15.87 -10.69 16.45
N ARG A 23 -16.30 -9.43 16.33
CA ARG A 23 -17.59 -8.97 16.87
C ARG A 23 -18.11 -7.74 16.14
N ARG A 24 -19.44 -7.63 16.08
CA ARG A 24 -20.18 -6.41 15.70
C ARG A 24 -21.20 -6.09 16.79
N THR A 25 -21.21 -4.87 17.29
CA THR A 25 -22.25 -4.33 18.19
C THR A 25 -22.56 -2.89 17.79
N PRO A 26 -23.67 -2.27 18.28
CA PRO A 26 -23.92 -0.86 18.02
C PRO A 26 -22.69 -0.01 18.37
N GLY A 27 -22.16 0.73 17.39
CA GLY A 27 -20.99 1.60 17.53
C GLY A 27 -19.62 0.91 17.59
N VAL A 28 -19.52 -0.42 17.41
CA VAL A 28 -18.24 -1.14 17.50
C VAL A 28 -18.07 -2.17 16.39
N SER A 29 -17.01 -2.00 15.60
CA SER A 29 -16.45 -3.02 14.72
C SER A 29 -15.18 -3.57 15.35
N PHE A 30 -15.15 -4.88 15.61
CA PHE A 30 -13.98 -5.57 16.15
C PHE A 30 -13.55 -6.67 15.18
N ASP A 31 -12.38 -6.48 14.59
CA ASP A 31 -11.74 -7.36 13.62
C ASP A 31 -10.36 -7.83 14.11
N CYS A 32 -9.92 -8.97 13.59
CA CYS A 32 -8.63 -9.56 13.92
C CYS A 32 -7.83 -9.86 12.65
N LEU A 33 -6.61 -9.34 12.59
CA LEU A 33 -5.59 -9.84 11.68
C LEU A 33 -4.91 -11.05 12.33
N SER A 34 -4.92 -12.20 11.67
CA SER A 34 -4.18 -13.36 12.14
C SER A 34 -2.68 -13.12 11.91
N VAL A 35 -1.87 -13.31 12.95
CA VAL A 35 -0.39 -13.21 12.85
C VAL A 35 0.21 -14.21 11.87
N LYS A 36 -0.55 -15.22 11.44
CA LYS A 36 -0.11 -16.21 10.44
C LYS A 36 -0.21 -15.68 8.99
N GLU A 37 -0.94 -14.60 8.76
CA GLU A 37 -1.08 -14.00 7.43
C GLU A 37 0.18 -13.24 7.00
N LEU A 38 0.98 -12.80 7.97
CA LEU A 38 2.25 -12.13 7.76
C LEU A 38 3.39 -13.06 8.21
N PRO A 39 4.44 -13.26 7.40
CA PRO A 39 5.55 -14.12 7.79
C PRO A 39 6.32 -13.58 8.99
N ARG A 40 6.38 -12.25 9.13
CA ARG A 40 6.94 -11.47 10.24
C ARG A 40 6.46 -10.01 10.13
N ILE A 41 6.86 -9.16 11.06
CA ILE A 41 6.66 -7.71 11.00
C ILE A 41 7.99 -7.07 11.43
N ASP A 42 8.64 -6.38 10.51
CA ASP A 42 9.95 -5.75 10.74
C ASP A 42 9.81 -4.26 11.09
N ALA A 43 8.76 -3.60 10.60
CA ALA A 43 8.37 -2.25 11.01
C ALA A 43 6.84 -2.07 10.98
N ILE A 44 6.36 -1.08 11.75
CA ILE A 44 4.96 -0.68 11.78
C ILE A 44 4.88 0.82 11.59
N ASP A 45 4.28 1.25 10.49
CA ASP A 45 4.15 2.67 10.16
C ASP A 45 2.73 3.14 10.39
N ARG A 46 2.58 4.22 11.16
CA ARG A 46 1.32 4.95 11.24
C ARG A 46 1.35 6.10 10.25
N VAL A 47 0.40 6.13 9.33
CA VAL A 47 0.30 7.18 8.30
C VAL A 47 -1.04 7.89 8.41
N ILE A 48 -0.99 9.22 8.55
CA ILE A 48 -2.16 10.09 8.59
C ILE A 48 -2.04 11.08 7.44
N HIS A 49 -2.96 10.97 6.50
CA HIS A 49 -3.12 11.93 5.41
C HIS A 49 -4.32 12.82 5.68
N VAL A 50 -4.10 14.13 5.70
CA VAL A 50 -5.18 15.12 5.60
C VAL A 50 -5.84 15.04 4.22
N GLY A 51 -6.97 15.74 4.05
CA GLY A 51 -7.75 15.70 2.81
C GLY A 51 -6.93 16.04 1.56
N GLY A 52 -6.93 15.13 0.58
CA GLY A 52 -6.30 15.35 -0.73
C GLY A 52 -4.78 15.20 -0.77
N ALA A 53 -4.15 14.77 0.33
CA ALA A 53 -2.71 14.56 0.39
C ALA A 53 -2.26 13.50 -0.63
N VAL A 54 -1.09 13.73 -1.22
CA VAL A 54 -0.44 12.83 -2.18
C VAL A 54 0.86 12.30 -1.60
N SER A 55 1.17 11.05 -1.90
CA SER A 55 2.37 10.38 -1.40
C SER A 55 2.85 9.36 -2.46
N PRO A 56 4.03 9.56 -3.08
CA PRO A 56 4.98 10.64 -2.85
C PRO A 56 4.44 12.02 -3.27
N GLY A 57 5.05 13.08 -2.71
CA GLY A 57 4.86 14.45 -3.16
C GLY A 57 5.57 14.73 -4.49
N PRO A 58 5.27 15.86 -5.17
CA PRO A 58 5.96 16.26 -6.39
C PRO A 58 7.48 16.40 -6.19
N VAL A 59 8.26 16.03 -7.20
CA VAL A 59 9.73 16.18 -7.21
C VAL A 59 10.17 16.77 -8.55
N GLY A 60 10.74 17.98 -8.52
CA GLY A 60 11.11 18.71 -9.75
C GLY A 60 9.90 18.86 -10.67
N ASP A 61 10.04 18.44 -11.92
CA ASP A 61 8.97 18.50 -12.94
C ASP A 61 8.01 17.29 -12.88
N VAL A 62 8.23 16.33 -11.97
CA VAL A 62 7.38 15.13 -11.85
C VAL A 62 6.30 15.38 -10.79
N GLU A 63 5.08 15.69 -11.24
CA GLU A 63 3.95 16.04 -10.37
C GLU A 63 3.44 14.88 -9.51
N ARG A 64 3.45 13.67 -10.06
CA ARG A 64 2.91 12.46 -9.43
C ARG A 64 3.91 11.31 -9.53
N PRO A 65 5.01 11.34 -8.76
CA PRO A 65 6.00 10.28 -8.82
C PRO A 65 5.52 9.01 -8.11
N TRP A 66 6.39 8.01 -8.04
CA TRP A 66 6.11 6.70 -7.47
C TRP A 66 7.11 6.34 -6.37
N TYR A 67 6.66 5.64 -5.33
CA TYR A 67 7.54 4.87 -4.47
C TYR A 67 7.71 3.46 -5.04
N MET A 68 8.82 2.81 -4.72
CA MET A 68 9.01 1.37 -4.90
C MET A 68 10.03 0.86 -3.89
N HIS A 69 9.75 -0.31 -3.31
CA HIS A 69 10.63 -0.96 -2.35
C HIS A 69 11.28 -2.23 -2.92
N PRO A 70 12.60 -2.26 -3.16
CA PRO A 70 13.28 -3.44 -3.67
C PRO A 70 13.28 -4.62 -2.71
N CYS A 71 13.30 -4.35 -1.40
CA CYS A 71 13.50 -5.35 -0.36
C CYS A 71 12.46 -5.22 0.77
N GLN A 72 11.27 -4.68 0.48
CA GLN A 72 10.17 -4.62 1.45
C GLN A 72 8.84 -4.94 0.76
N ALA A 73 8.00 -5.71 1.44
CA ALA A 73 6.59 -5.83 1.12
C ALA A 73 5.78 -5.02 2.14
N ASP A 74 4.71 -4.39 1.67
CA ASP A 74 3.81 -3.61 2.49
C ASP A 74 2.47 -4.29 2.65
N ASN A 75 1.90 -4.13 3.83
CA ASN A 75 0.63 -4.72 4.22
C ASN A 75 -0.21 -3.60 4.83
N LEU A 76 -0.94 -2.90 3.97
CA LEU A 76 -1.66 -1.68 4.27
C LEU A 76 -3.07 -1.97 4.79
N MET A 77 -3.38 -1.45 5.97
CA MET A 77 -4.71 -1.46 6.56
C MET A 77 -5.20 -0.03 6.75
N VAL A 78 -6.33 0.31 6.14
CA VAL A 78 -6.99 1.62 6.35
C VAL A 78 -7.90 1.51 7.57
N LEU A 79 -7.74 2.45 8.51
CA LEU A 79 -8.51 2.49 9.75
C LEU A 79 -9.64 3.53 9.69
N SER A 80 -9.46 4.60 8.92
CA SER A 80 -10.47 5.64 8.73
C SER A 80 -10.21 6.40 7.43
N GLY A 81 -11.27 7.00 6.88
CA GLY A 81 -11.22 7.71 5.61
C GLY A 81 -11.07 6.75 4.42
N GLU A 82 -10.40 7.22 3.37
CA GLU A 82 -10.33 6.53 2.09
C GLU A 82 -9.03 6.86 1.38
N ARG A 83 -8.39 5.83 0.79
CA ARG A 83 -7.16 5.93 0.03
C ARG A 83 -7.40 5.45 -1.40
N HIS A 84 -6.97 6.26 -2.35
CA HIS A 84 -6.86 5.90 -3.76
C HIS A 84 -5.39 5.52 -3.99
N VAL A 85 -5.14 4.24 -4.19
CA VAL A 85 -3.81 3.66 -4.42
C VAL A 85 -3.70 3.31 -5.89
N GLU A 86 -2.62 3.70 -6.52
CA GLU A 86 -2.25 3.22 -7.84
C GLU A 86 -1.06 2.28 -7.69
N ILE A 87 -1.12 1.14 -8.37
CA ILE A 87 -0.14 0.05 -8.25
C ILE A 87 0.31 -0.35 -9.65
N TYR A 88 1.62 -0.55 -9.84
CA TYR A 88 2.19 -0.93 -11.12
C TYR A 88 3.40 -1.85 -10.96
N THR A 89 3.56 -2.77 -11.92
CA THR A 89 4.85 -3.44 -12.17
C THR A 89 5.07 -3.54 -13.68
N LYS A 90 6.34 -3.51 -14.08
CA LYS A 90 6.72 -3.68 -15.50
C LYS A 90 6.23 -5.00 -16.09
N GLN A 91 6.20 -6.07 -15.29
CA GLN A 91 5.73 -7.38 -15.72
C GLN A 91 4.26 -7.37 -16.15
N HIS A 92 3.41 -6.60 -15.46
CA HIS A 92 1.98 -6.51 -15.76
C HIS A 92 1.67 -5.38 -16.74
N GLY A 93 2.49 -4.33 -16.80
CA GLY A 93 2.40 -3.28 -17.82
C GLY A 93 1.14 -2.40 -17.74
N LEU A 94 0.39 -2.49 -16.64
CA LEU A 94 -0.85 -1.74 -16.43
C LEU A 94 -0.92 -1.18 -15.01
N VAL A 95 -1.50 0.01 -14.89
CA VAL A 95 -1.76 0.65 -13.60
C VAL A 95 -3.08 0.13 -13.07
N VAL A 96 -3.04 -0.57 -11.95
CA VAL A 96 -4.22 -0.99 -11.19
C VAL A 96 -4.59 0.12 -10.22
N LYS A 97 -5.86 0.53 -10.22
CA LYS A 97 -6.40 1.52 -9.27
C LYS A 97 -7.15 0.80 -8.18
N VAL A 98 -6.80 1.09 -6.93
CA VAL A 98 -7.40 0.46 -5.76
C VAL A 98 -7.91 1.53 -4.81
N ASP A 99 -9.23 1.56 -4.59
CA ASP A 99 -9.83 2.37 -3.54
C ASP A 99 -10.00 1.52 -2.29
N VAL A 100 -9.38 1.96 -1.19
CA VAL A 100 -9.34 1.22 0.08
C VAL A 100 -9.96 2.08 1.17
N THR A 101 -10.95 1.53 1.86
CA THR A 101 -11.52 2.07 3.10
C THR A 101 -11.33 1.07 4.24
N ALA A 102 -11.86 1.38 5.43
CA ALA A 102 -11.84 0.45 6.55
C ALA A 102 -12.78 -0.76 6.36
N ASP A 103 -13.71 -0.67 5.42
CA ASP A 103 -14.83 -1.59 5.26
C ASP A 103 -14.98 -2.18 3.85
N LYS A 104 -14.18 -1.75 2.86
CA LYS A 104 -14.19 -2.34 1.52
C LYS A 104 -12.93 -2.05 0.73
N ILE A 105 -12.73 -2.83 -0.32
CA ILE A 105 -11.71 -2.63 -1.35
C ILE A 105 -12.36 -2.72 -2.73
N VAL A 106 -12.10 -1.72 -3.56
CA VAL A 106 -12.57 -1.61 -4.94
C VAL A 106 -11.36 -1.60 -5.86
N ILE A 107 -11.37 -2.38 -6.93
CA ILE A 107 -10.29 -2.48 -7.91
C ILE A 107 -10.83 -2.10 -9.28
N ASP A 108 -10.21 -1.11 -9.91
CA ASP A 108 -10.58 -0.59 -11.23
C ASP A 108 -12.08 -0.24 -11.36
N GLY A 109 -12.68 0.21 -10.25
CA GLY A 109 -14.09 0.59 -10.16
C GLY A 109 -15.04 -0.54 -9.78
N GLU A 110 -14.57 -1.78 -9.67
CA GLU A 110 -15.36 -2.95 -9.30
C GLU A 110 -15.12 -3.37 -7.84
N LEU A 111 -16.18 -3.78 -7.15
CA LEU A 111 -16.10 -4.22 -5.75
C LEU A 111 -15.32 -5.54 -5.68
N ALA A 112 -14.07 -5.47 -5.20
CA ALA A 112 -13.19 -6.61 -5.03
C ALA A 112 -13.46 -7.33 -3.69
N TYR A 113 -13.75 -6.57 -2.65
CA TYR A 113 -14.04 -7.11 -1.33
C TYR A 113 -14.94 -6.18 -0.50
N ASP A 114 -16.00 -6.74 0.08
CA ASP A 114 -16.93 -6.06 0.98
C ASP A 114 -16.67 -6.51 2.42
N GLY A 115 -15.79 -5.79 3.11
CA GLY A 115 -15.39 -6.09 4.48
C GLY A 115 -14.05 -5.45 4.88
N PRO A 116 -13.66 -5.60 6.17
CA PRO A 116 -12.38 -5.13 6.66
C PRO A 116 -11.25 -5.96 6.04
N GLY A 117 -10.36 -5.30 5.31
CA GLY A 117 -9.31 -5.95 4.53
C GLY A 117 -7.97 -5.22 4.60
N MET A 118 -6.92 -5.98 4.29
CA MET A 118 -5.56 -5.48 4.13
C MET A 118 -5.17 -5.60 2.66
N LEU A 119 -4.75 -4.49 2.07
CA LEU A 119 -4.16 -4.46 0.73
C LEU A 119 -2.66 -4.72 0.86
N VAL A 120 -2.16 -5.74 0.17
CA VAL A 120 -0.76 -6.16 0.26
C VAL A 120 -0.12 -6.07 -1.11
N TRP A 121 1.08 -5.52 -1.20
CA TRP A 121 1.92 -5.62 -2.40
C TRP A 121 3.34 -6.11 -2.05
N PRO A 122 3.93 -7.00 -2.87
CA PRO A 122 5.29 -7.49 -2.66
C PRO A 122 6.34 -6.43 -3.04
N CYS A 123 7.61 -6.83 -2.92
CA CYS A 123 8.75 -6.03 -3.38
C CYS A 123 8.65 -5.68 -4.87
N ASN A 124 9.32 -4.61 -5.27
CA ASN A 124 9.42 -4.12 -6.65
C ASN A 124 8.09 -3.68 -7.27
N VAL A 125 7.09 -3.41 -6.43
CA VAL A 125 5.82 -2.83 -6.85
C VAL A 125 5.86 -1.32 -6.70
N PHE A 126 5.69 -0.63 -7.83
CA PHE A 126 5.51 0.81 -7.84
C PHE A 126 4.15 1.14 -7.27
N HIS A 127 4.11 2.08 -6.34
CA HIS A 127 2.86 2.53 -5.76
C HIS A 127 2.89 4.04 -5.47
N ARG A 128 1.71 4.65 -5.57
CA ARG A 128 1.47 6.02 -5.15
C ARG A 128 0.06 6.15 -4.62
N ILE A 129 -0.14 7.06 -3.68
CA ILE A 129 -1.40 7.25 -2.99
C ILE A 129 -1.91 8.68 -3.18
N ARG A 130 -3.23 8.82 -3.18
CA ARG A 130 -3.95 10.05 -2.85
C ARG A 130 -5.00 9.74 -1.78
N SER A 131 -5.11 10.54 -0.74
CA SER A 131 -6.23 10.43 0.21
C SER A 131 -7.48 11.12 -0.32
N CYS A 132 -8.65 10.69 0.15
CA CYS A 132 -9.91 11.36 -0.19
C CYS A 132 -9.85 12.85 0.19
N GLN A 133 -10.29 13.73 -0.73
CA GLN A 133 -10.23 15.19 -0.56
C GLN A 133 -10.92 15.68 0.73
N LYS A 134 -12.02 15.04 1.11
CA LYS A 134 -12.84 15.47 2.26
C LYS A 134 -12.51 14.70 3.54
N LYS A 135 -12.29 13.38 3.43
CA LYS A 135 -12.15 12.50 4.59
C LYS A 135 -10.69 12.30 5.02
N GLY A 136 -9.73 12.59 4.14
CA GLY A 136 -8.35 12.14 4.33
C GLY A 136 -8.26 10.62 4.44
N SER A 137 -7.22 10.13 5.10
CA SER A 137 -7.10 8.72 5.47
C SER A 137 -6.17 8.52 6.66
N THR A 138 -6.49 7.57 7.53
CA THR A 138 -5.57 7.04 8.54
C THR A 138 -5.35 5.57 8.26
N SER A 139 -4.08 5.14 8.22
CA SER A 139 -3.71 3.76 7.96
C SER A 139 -2.54 3.31 8.82
N VAL A 140 -2.42 1.99 8.94
CA VAL A 140 -1.23 1.32 9.46
C VAL A 140 -0.66 0.46 8.34
N ASN A 141 0.65 0.51 8.16
CA ASN A 141 1.38 -0.41 7.31
C ASN A 141 2.20 -1.37 8.19
N PHE A 142 2.15 -2.66 7.88
CA PHE A 142 3.05 -3.65 8.48
C PHE A 142 4.10 -4.02 7.42
N ALA A 143 5.34 -3.57 7.60
CA ALA A 143 6.41 -3.81 6.64
C ALA A 143 7.09 -5.17 6.91
N VAL A 144 7.42 -5.89 5.83
CA VAL A 144 8.24 -7.09 5.86
C VAL A 144 9.50 -6.84 5.04
N HIS A 145 10.65 -6.80 5.68
CA HIS A 145 11.95 -6.54 5.05
C HIS A 145 12.59 -7.84 4.62
N TYR A 146 13.00 -7.96 3.36
CA TYR A 146 13.70 -9.11 2.82
C TYR A 146 15.22 -8.89 2.77
N ASP A 147 15.95 -9.95 2.43
CA ASP A 147 17.42 -9.92 2.32
C ASP A 147 17.87 -8.78 1.41
N GLY A 148 18.87 -8.02 1.87
CA GLY A 148 19.36 -6.84 1.16
C GLY A 148 18.61 -5.54 1.50
N PHE A 149 17.68 -5.55 2.46
CA PHE A 149 17.07 -4.32 2.96
C PHE A 149 18.13 -3.31 3.46
N ASN A 150 18.03 -2.08 2.97
CA ASN A 150 18.81 -0.95 3.43
C ASN A 150 17.94 0.30 3.39
N ILE A 151 17.78 0.96 4.53
CA ILE A 151 16.93 2.15 4.67
C ILE A 151 17.33 3.28 3.70
N ARG A 152 18.60 3.33 3.28
CA ARG A 152 19.10 4.32 2.33
C ARG A 152 18.60 4.14 0.90
N THR A 153 18.33 2.91 0.50
CA THR A 153 18.01 2.56 -0.89
C THR A 153 16.62 1.97 -1.05
N ASN A 154 15.98 1.55 0.06
CA ASN A 154 14.71 0.85 -0.01
C ASN A 154 13.52 1.78 -0.29
N PHE A 155 13.60 3.07 0.03
CA PHE A 155 12.47 4.00 -0.02
C PHE A 155 12.57 5.08 -1.11
N ASN A 156 13.20 4.81 -2.26
CA ASN A 156 13.42 5.85 -3.27
C ASN A 156 12.14 6.32 -3.98
N VAL A 157 12.20 7.53 -4.55
CA VAL A 157 11.15 8.10 -5.40
C VAL A 157 11.57 8.01 -6.86
N TYR A 158 10.62 7.60 -7.70
CA TYR A 158 10.86 7.27 -9.09
C TYR A 158 9.98 8.11 -10.02
N ASP A 159 10.58 8.50 -11.14
CA ASP A 159 9.88 8.86 -12.36
C ASP A 159 9.71 7.57 -13.18
N LEU A 160 8.46 7.15 -13.39
CA LEU A 160 8.09 5.92 -14.06
C LEU A 160 7.17 6.26 -15.24
N ASN A 161 7.58 5.83 -16.43
CA ASN A 161 6.70 5.79 -17.59
C ASN A 161 5.88 4.50 -17.54
N THR A 162 4.56 4.62 -17.33
CA THR A 162 3.67 3.47 -17.20
C THR A 162 3.36 2.77 -18.54
N GLU A 163 3.64 3.41 -19.68
CA GLU A 163 3.47 2.83 -21.02
C GLU A 163 4.64 1.91 -21.39
N THR A 164 5.87 2.30 -21.05
CA THR A 164 7.09 1.55 -21.39
C THR A 164 7.64 0.71 -20.22
N GLY A 165 7.27 1.05 -18.99
CA GLY A 165 7.84 0.50 -17.76
C GLY A 165 9.27 0.94 -17.48
N GLU A 166 9.78 1.94 -18.22
CA GLU A 166 11.07 2.56 -17.93
C GLU A 166 10.94 3.50 -16.72
N TYR A 167 11.93 3.48 -15.84
CA TYR A 167 11.95 4.34 -14.67
C TYR A 167 13.36 4.76 -14.29
N LYS A 168 13.45 5.86 -13.56
CA LYS A 168 14.69 6.37 -12.95
C LYS A 168 14.42 6.86 -11.53
N VAL A 169 15.42 6.74 -10.66
CA VAL A 169 15.37 7.40 -9.35
C VAL A 169 15.49 8.90 -9.57
N ILE A 170 14.56 9.67 -9.01
CA ILE A 170 14.57 11.14 -9.03
C ILE A 170 14.81 11.77 -7.67
N ARG A 171 14.66 10.99 -6.59
CA ARG A 171 14.96 11.38 -5.22
C ARG A 171 15.38 10.16 -4.42
N GLU A 172 16.50 10.27 -3.72
CA GLU A 172 16.88 9.30 -2.70
C GLU A 172 15.97 9.47 -1.48
N GLY A 173 15.18 8.45 -1.14
CA GLY A 173 14.11 8.60 -0.15
C GLY A 173 14.60 8.74 1.28
N TYR A 174 15.83 8.32 1.58
CA TYR A 174 16.41 8.50 2.91
C TYR A 174 16.59 9.97 3.27
N LEU A 175 16.67 10.85 2.27
CA LEU A 175 16.76 12.28 2.47
C LEU A 175 15.41 12.92 2.86
N ASP A 176 14.31 12.17 2.77
CA ASP A 176 12.97 12.59 3.22
C ASP A 176 12.64 12.02 4.62
N GLN A 177 13.53 11.21 5.18
CA GLN A 177 13.39 10.65 6.52
C GLN A 177 14.00 11.62 7.54
N SER A 178 13.30 11.86 8.65
CA SER A 178 13.90 12.53 9.80
C SER A 178 15.07 11.68 10.28
N ALA A 179 16.22 12.29 10.56
CA ALA A 179 17.35 11.55 11.12
C ALA A 179 16.90 10.78 12.37
N GLY A 180 16.81 9.46 12.25
CA GLY A 180 16.69 8.53 13.36
C GLY A 180 18.08 8.16 13.86
#